data_AF-A0A821W8K6-F1
#
_entry.id   AF-A0A821W8K6-F1
#
_cell.length_a   1.000
_cell.length_b   1.000
_cell.length_c   1.000
_cell.angle_alpha   90.00
_cell.angle_beta   90.00
_cell.angle_gamma   90.00
#
_symmetry.space_group_name_H-M   'P 1'
#
loop_
_entity.id
_entity.type
_entity.pdbx_description
1 polymer ?
#
loop_
_entity_poly.entity_id
_entity_poly.type
_entity_poly.pdbx_seq_one_letter_code
_entity_poly.pdbx_strand_id
1 'polypeptide(L)'
;LLWTIRWSDLVTALHELYPYWTNKRISYLIMAAERDLQQSSKERNDLEFLLLFTEDDEGHIGEFLMNIRQQLQLDKTEYIEKIKDLLIGYPLVSINQFKQVVQLVDPNISKNELQRYVNWVFELEKMSLTLNKEEISSKTNENIQLIKPIQKRNFEEIILRLERCSCFMH
;
A
#
# COMPACT_ATOMS: atom_id res chain seq x y z
N LEU A 1 -10.62 -30.10 -1.12
CA LEU A 1 -9.41 -29.60 -1.83
C LEU A 1 -8.45 -29.13 -0.76
N LEU A 2 -7.49 -29.98 -0.37
CA LEU A 2 -6.43 -29.58 0.55
C LEU A 2 -5.42 -28.76 -0.27
N TRP A 3 -5.32 -27.46 0.01
CA TRP A 3 -4.33 -26.58 -0.60
C TRP A 3 -3.02 -26.75 0.17
N THR A 4 -2.36 -27.86 -0.11
CA THR A 4 -1.05 -28.16 0.45
C THR A 4 0.01 -27.55 -0.46
N ILE A 5 0.94 -26.80 0.11
CA ILE A 5 2.10 -26.25 -0.60
C ILE A 5 3.38 -26.67 0.10
N ARG A 6 4.52 -26.62 -0.60
CA ARG A 6 5.80 -26.84 0.05
C ARG A 6 6.22 -25.61 0.83
N TRP A 7 6.90 -25.83 1.95
CA TRP A 7 7.50 -24.75 2.74
C TRP A 7 8.47 -23.88 1.92
N SER A 8 9.21 -24.49 0.99
CA SER A 8 10.09 -23.77 0.07
C SER A 8 9.31 -22.80 -0.82
N ASP A 9 8.14 -23.21 -1.30
CA ASP A 9 7.33 -22.40 -2.22
C ASP A 9 6.74 -21.19 -1.47
N LEU A 10 6.34 -21.36 -0.19
CA LEU A 10 5.93 -20.24 0.66
C LEU A 10 7.07 -19.23 0.87
N VAL A 11 8.27 -19.70 1.19
CA VAL A 11 9.44 -18.84 1.38
C VAL A 11 9.78 -18.07 0.09
N THR A 12 9.76 -18.75 -1.05
CA THR A 12 9.97 -18.13 -2.36
C THR A 12 8.92 -17.06 -2.63
N ALA A 13 7.64 -17.37 -2.43
CA ALA A 13 6.55 -16.40 -2.63
C ALA A 13 6.69 -15.17 -1.72
N LEU A 14 7.10 -15.34 -0.46
CA LEU A 14 7.35 -14.21 0.44
C LEU A 14 8.49 -13.32 -0.04
N HIS A 15 9.56 -13.89 -0.58
CA HIS A 15 10.66 -13.12 -1.17
C HIS A 15 10.27 -12.40 -2.46
N GLU A 16 9.43 -13.02 -3.29
CA GLU A 16 8.94 -12.43 -4.53
C GLU A 16 7.97 -11.27 -4.28
N LEU A 17 7.05 -11.45 -3.33
CA LEU A 17 6.05 -10.44 -2.97
C LEU A 17 6.65 -9.30 -2.14
N TYR A 18 7.63 -9.61 -1.29
CA TYR A 18 8.24 -8.65 -0.37
C TYR A 18 9.76 -8.64 -0.51
N PRO A 19 10.29 -8.14 -1.65
CA PRO A 19 11.72 -8.21 -1.97
C PRO A 19 12.60 -7.42 -0.99
N TYR A 20 12.04 -6.47 -0.25
CA TYR A 20 12.75 -5.67 0.75
C TYR A 20 12.73 -6.30 2.16
N TRP A 21 12.01 -7.40 2.37
CA TRP A 21 12.01 -8.09 3.66
C TRP A 21 13.32 -8.86 3.84
N THR A 22 13.95 -8.65 4.99
CA THR A 22 15.16 -9.40 5.35
C THR A 22 14.86 -10.87 5.59
N ASN A 23 15.85 -11.74 5.35
CA ASN A 23 15.77 -13.17 5.68
C ASN A 23 15.35 -13.40 7.14
N LYS A 24 15.77 -12.51 8.07
CA LYS A 24 15.38 -12.57 9.48
C LYS A 24 13.87 -12.36 9.64
N ARG A 25 13.28 -11.36 8.97
CA ARG A 25 11.82 -11.11 8.99
C ARG A 25 11.05 -12.30 8.44
N ILE A 26 11.45 -12.81 7.27
CA ILE A 26 10.82 -13.99 6.66
C ILE A 26 10.96 -15.22 7.56
N SER A 27 12.12 -15.44 8.19
CA SER A 27 12.31 -16.55 9.13
C SER A 27 11.36 -16.47 10.33
N TYR A 28 11.07 -15.27 10.85
CA TYR A 28 10.07 -15.12 11.91
C TYR A 28 8.66 -15.50 11.46
N LEU A 29 8.28 -15.16 10.23
CA LEU A 29 6.99 -15.57 9.67
C LEU A 29 6.92 -17.09 9.54
N ILE A 30 7.98 -17.73 9.04
CA ILE A 30 8.02 -19.20 8.94
C ILE A 30 7.91 -19.85 10.32
N MET A 31 8.60 -19.33 11.33
CA MET A 31 8.48 -19.85 12.70
C MET A 31 7.08 -19.65 13.29
N ALA A 32 6.37 -18.58 12.94
CA ALA A 32 4.98 -18.36 13.34
C ALA A 32 4.04 -19.37 12.65
N ALA A 33 4.21 -19.59 11.35
CA ALA A 33 3.45 -20.60 10.60
C ALA A 33 3.66 -22.02 11.16
N GLU A 34 4.88 -22.37 11.56
CA GLU A 34 5.17 -23.66 12.20
C GLU A 34 4.39 -23.84 13.51
N ARG A 35 4.30 -22.77 14.32
CA ARG A 35 3.53 -22.80 15.58
C ARG A 35 2.04 -22.92 15.32
N ASP A 36 1.51 -22.13 14.39
CA ASP A 36 0.09 -22.15 14.03
C ASP A 36 -0.34 -23.54 13.52
N LEU A 37 0.51 -24.19 12.72
CA LEU A 37 0.25 -25.53 12.17
C LEU A 37 0.68 -26.67 13.11
N GLN A 38 1.28 -26.36 14.26
CA GLN A 38 1.88 -27.33 15.19
C GLN A 38 2.87 -28.29 14.50
N GLN A 39 3.57 -27.81 13.46
CA GLN A 39 4.56 -28.58 12.70
C GLN A 39 5.97 -28.23 13.19
N SER A 40 6.80 -29.25 13.37
CA SER A 40 8.21 -29.02 13.70
C SER A 40 9.04 -28.68 12.47
N SER A 41 10.19 -28.02 12.66
CA SER A 41 11.13 -27.72 11.57
C SER A 41 11.67 -28.96 10.84
N LYS A 42 11.58 -30.14 11.48
CA LYS A 42 11.97 -31.43 10.91
C LYS A 42 10.92 -32.02 9.97
N GLU A 43 9.71 -31.47 9.98
CA GLU A 43 8.55 -31.94 9.20
C GLU A 43 8.20 -31.00 8.03
N ARG A 44 9.11 -30.07 7.67
CA ARG A 44 8.92 -29.07 6.60
C ARG A 44 8.98 -29.64 5.18
N ASN A 45 8.11 -30.59 4.86
CA ASN A 45 7.87 -30.96 3.46
C ASN A 45 6.71 -30.12 2.92
N ASP A 46 5.54 -30.34 3.52
CA ASP A 46 4.26 -29.86 3.05
C ASP A 46 3.51 -29.15 4.19
N LEU A 47 2.79 -28.07 3.86
CA LEU A 47 2.00 -27.29 4.81
C LEU A 47 0.58 -27.05 4.30
N GLU A 48 -0.40 -27.05 5.20
CA GLU A 48 -1.80 -26.75 4.89
C GLU A 48 -2.00 -25.23 4.83
N PHE A 49 -1.82 -24.64 3.64
CA PHE A 49 -1.72 -23.20 3.49
C PHE A 49 -2.96 -22.44 3.98
N LEU A 50 -4.15 -23.00 3.77
CA LEU A 50 -5.40 -22.35 4.17
C LEU A 50 -5.54 -22.21 5.69
N LEU A 51 -4.97 -23.14 6.47
CA LEU A 51 -5.04 -23.08 7.93
C LEU A 51 -4.25 -21.88 8.50
N LEU A 52 -3.30 -21.31 7.75
CA LEU A 52 -2.60 -20.09 8.16
C LEU A 52 -3.48 -18.84 8.13
N PHE A 53 -4.68 -18.92 7.56
CA PHE A 53 -5.61 -17.80 7.39
C PHE A 53 -6.97 -18.04 8.05
N THR A 54 -7.13 -19.11 8.83
CA THR A 54 -8.35 -19.38 9.58
C THR A 54 -8.33 -18.66 10.92
N GLU A 55 -9.54 -18.35 11.41
CA GLU A 55 -9.77 -17.91 12.77
C GLU A 55 -10.06 -19.13 13.65
N ASP A 56 -9.69 -19.07 14.92
CA ASP A 56 -10.12 -20.03 15.92
C ASP A 56 -11.61 -19.83 16.29
N ASP A 57 -12.13 -20.69 17.18
CA ASP A 57 -13.52 -20.65 17.62
C ASP A 57 -13.90 -19.32 18.34
N GLU A 58 -12.90 -18.53 18.75
CA GLU A 58 -13.06 -17.23 19.41
C GLU A 58 -12.89 -16.05 18.44
N GLY A 59 -12.60 -16.31 17.17
CA GLY A 59 -12.39 -15.29 16.14
C GLY A 59 -10.96 -14.73 16.10
N HIS A 60 -10.00 -15.37 16.78
CA HIS A 60 -8.59 -14.96 16.75
C HIS A 60 -7.88 -15.57 15.54
N ILE A 61 -7.09 -14.75 14.86
CA ILE A 61 -6.21 -15.20 13.79
C ILE A 61 -4.89 -15.78 14.35
N GLY A 62 -4.30 -16.71 13.61
CA GLY A 62 -2.97 -17.25 13.91
C GLY A 62 -1.85 -16.20 13.92
N GLU A 63 -0.74 -16.55 14.57
CA GLU A 63 0.42 -15.67 14.75
C GLU A 63 1.05 -15.28 13.40
N PHE A 64 1.02 -16.18 12.42
CA PHE A 64 1.51 -15.93 11.07
C PHE A 64 0.82 -14.72 10.42
N LEU A 65 -0.52 -14.75 10.38
CA LEU A 65 -1.30 -13.68 9.77
C LEU A 65 -1.19 -12.37 10.57
N MET A 66 -1.13 -12.46 11.90
CA MET A 66 -0.88 -11.30 12.76
C MET A 66 0.46 -10.65 12.42
N ASN A 67 1.52 -11.44 12.28
CA ASN A 67 2.86 -10.94 12.00
C ASN A 67 2.95 -10.34 10.58
N ILE A 68 2.29 -10.93 9.57
CA ILE A 68 2.19 -10.31 8.23
C ILE A 68 1.55 -8.92 8.33
N ARG A 69 0.39 -8.81 9.00
CA ARG A 69 -0.32 -7.53 9.15
C ARG A 69 0.55 -6.49 9.86
N GLN A 70 1.28 -6.88 10.89
CA GLN A 70 2.20 -5.98 11.59
C GLN A 70 3.35 -5.51 10.68
N GLN A 71 3.97 -6.42 9.91
CA GLN A 71 5.04 -6.04 8.98
C GLN A 71 4.54 -5.08 7.90
N LEU A 72 3.37 -5.33 7.32
CA LEU A 72 2.76 -4.44 6.33
C LEU A 72 2.48 -3.04 6.91
N GLN A 73 2.03 -2.95 8.16
CA GLN A 73 1.84 -1.65 8.82
C GLN A 73 3.16 -0.94 9.09
N LEU A 74 4.22 -1.66 9.48
CA LEU A 74 5.55 -1.08 9.66
C LEU A 74 6.10 -0.55 8.34
N ASP A 75 6.00 -1.32 7.26
CA ASP A 75 6.46 -0.91 5.94
C ASP A 75 5.68 0.30 5.43
N LYS A 76 4.35 0.31 5.60
CA LYS A 76 3.51 1.47 5.30
C LYS A 76 3.98 2.70 6.08
N THR A 77 4.22 2.56 7.38
CA THR A 77 4.65 3.67 8.25
C THR A 77 6.00 4.21 7.81
N GLU A 78 6.99 3.32 7.58
CA GLU A 78 8.32 3.70 7.11
C GLU A 78 8.25 4.40 5.74
N TYR A 79 7.38 3.93 4.86
CA TYR A 79 7.16 4.52 3.55
C TYR A 79 6.59 5.94 3.63
N ILE A 80 5.57 6.15 4.49
CA ILE A 80 4.97 7.47 4.71
C ILE A 80 5.97 8.43 5.33
N GLU A 81 6.75 8.00 6.32
CA GLU A 81 7.77 8.86 6.93
C GLU A 81 8.83 9.29 5.92
N LYS A 82 9.27 8.40 5.00
CA LYS A 82 10.18 8.79 3.90
C LYS A 82 9.56 9.84 2.98
N ILE A 83 8.28 9.72 2.64
CA ILE A 83 7.56 10.73 1.84
C ILE A 83 7.49 12.07 2.61
N LYS A 84 7.16 12.00 3.89
CA LYS A 84 7.03 13.15 4.78
C LYS A 84 8.35 13.91 4.89
N ASP A 85 9.45 13.21 5.11
CA ASP A 85 10.80 13.77 5.18
C ASP A 85 11.20 14.49 3.89
N LEU A 86 10.79 13.98 2.72
CA LEU A 86 11.07 14.59 1.43
C LEU A 86 10.14 15.77 1.09
N LEU A 87 8.94 15.81 1.67
CA LEU A 87 7.98 16.91 1.49
C LEU A 87 8.09 17.99 2.57
N ILE A 88 8.89 17.77 3.61
CA ILE A 88 9.04 18.73 4.69
C ILE A 88 9.54 20.08 4.14
N GLY A 89 8.89 21.17 4.55
CA GLY A 89 9.17 22.52 4.03
C GLY A 89 8.35 22.94 2.80
N TYR A 90 7.52 22.05 2.23
CA TYR A 90 6.55 22.41 1.19
C TYR A 90 5.13 22.55 1.76
N PRO A 91 4.68 23.76 2.17
CA PRO A 91 3.34 23.92 2.75
C PRO A 91 2.22 23.59 1.75
N LEU A 92 2.48 23.80 0.45
CA LEU A 92 1.59 23.46 -0.64
C LEU A 92 2.34 22.60 -1.67
N VAL A 93 1.94 21.34 -1.78
CA VAL A 93 2.58 20.33 -2.63
C VAL A 93 1.78 20.20 -3.93
N SER A 94 2.45 20.35 -5.07
CA SER A 94 1.86 20.07 -6.39
C SER A 94 1.89 18.58 -6.73
N ILE A 95 1.04 18.16 -7.68
CA ILE A 95 1.03 16.78 -8.21
C ILE A 95 2.43 16.35 -8.67
N ASN A 96 3.18 17.21 -9.37
CA ASN A 96 4.50 16.87 -9.88
C ASN A 96 5.51 16.65 -8.75
N GLN A 97 5.49 17.49 -7.71
CA GLN A 97 6.33 17.31 -6.53
C GLN A 97 6.00 16.02 -5.80
N PHE A 98 4.70 15.74 -5.59
CA PHE A 98 4.27 14.50 -4.96
C PHE A 98 4.72 13.27 -5.77
N LYS A 99 4.55 13.30 -7.11
CA LYS A 99 5.03 12.22 -7.99
C LYS A 99 6.54 11.99 -7.87
N GLN A 100 7.32 13.07 -7.91
CA GLN A 100 8.78 12.99 -7.79
C GLN A 100 9.19 12.38 -6.44
N VAL A 101 8.58 12.81 -5.35
CA VAL A 101 8.87 12.26 -4.02
C VAL A 101 8.52 10.78 -3.94
N VAL A 102 7.33 10.38 -4.40
CA VAL A 102 6.93 8.96 -4.43
C VAL A 102 7.93 8.13 -5.25
N GLN A 103 8.37 8.62 -6.41
CA GLN A 103 9.35 7.93 -7.25
C GLN A 103 10.77 7.89 -6.66
N LEU A 104 11.12 8.83 -5.77
CA LEU A 104 12.38 8.79 -5.01
C LEU A 104 12.32 7.73 -3.91
N VAL A 105 11.16 7.55 -3.27
CA VAL A 105 10.96 6.53 -2.22
C VAL A 105 10.79 5.13 -2.82
N ASP A 106 10.02 5.01 -3.91
CA ASP A 106 9.84 3.77 -4.68
C ASP A 106 10.16 4.00 -6.17
N PRO A 107 11.43 3.75 -6.57
CA PRO A 107 11.85 3.85 -7.97
C PRO A 107 11.16 2.83 -8.89
N ASN A 108 10.60 1.76 -8.34
CA ASN A 108 9.99 0.66 -9.09
C ASN A 108 8.46 0.77 -9.18
N ILE A 109 7.87 1.82 -8.59
CA ILE A 109 6.42 2.03 -8.61
C ILE A 109 5.89 2.04 -10.05
N SER A 110 4.84 1.25 -10.30
CA SER A 110 4.20 1.24 -11.62
C SER A 110 3.51 2.58 -11.90
N LYS A 111 3.39 2.95 -13.19
CA LYS A 111 2.68 4.17 -13.60
C LYS A 111 1.22 4.19 -13.12
N ASN A 112 0.56 3.04 -13.14
CA ASN A 112 -0.83 2.91 -12.71
C ASN A 112 -0.95 3.14 -11.20
N GLU A 113 -0.02 2.57 -10.43
CA GLU A 113 0.00 2.69 -8.99
C GLU A 113 0.30 4.13 -8.54
N LEU A 114 1.31 4.75 -9.15
CA LEU A 114 1.62 6.16 -8.94
C LEU A 114 0.42 7.07 -9.26
N GLN A 115 -0.30 6.77 -10.35
CA GLN A 115 -1.47 7.53 -10.73
C GLN A 115 -2.66 7.30 -9.77
N ARG A 116 -2.82 6.08 -9.24
CA ARG A 116 -3.78 5.75 -8.19
C ARG A 116 -3.54 6.61 -6.94
N TYR A 117 -2.31 6.70 -6.48
CA TYR A 117 -1.93 7.57 -5.35
C TYR A 117 -2.24 9.04 -5.63
N VAL A 118 -1.93 9.53 -6.82
CA VAL A 118 -2.20 10.92 -7.21
C VAL A 118 -3.70 11.21 -7.24
N ASN A 119 -4.50 10.34 -7.88
CA ASN A 119 -5.95 10.51 -7.94
C ASN A 119 -6.57 10.57 -6.55
N TRP A 120 -6.09 9.71 -5.65
CA TRP A 120 -6.61 9.61 -4.31
C TRP A 120 -6.16 10.76 -3.39
N VAL A 121 -4.88 11.11 -3.41
CA VAL A 121 -4.35 12.24 -2.61
C VAL A 121 -4.98 13.54 -3.07
N PHE A 122 -5.09 13.77 -4.38
CA PHE A 122 -5.58 15.04 -4.94
C PHE A 122 -7.08 15.06 -5.26
N GLU A 123 -7.80 13.93 -5.12
CA GLU A 123 -9.24 13.80 -5.41
C GLU A 123 -9.63 14.14 -6.85
N LEU A 124 -8.79 13.74 -7.81
CA LEU A 124 -8.99 14.04 -9.22
C LEU A 124 -10.32 13.48 -9.77
N GLU A 125 -10.79 12.34 -9.26
CA GLU A 125 -12.05 11.70 -9.69
C GLU A 125 -13.31 12.45 -9.18
N LYS A 126 -13.25 13.06 -8.00
CA LYS A 126 -14.35 13.89 -7.49
C LYS A 126 -14.43 15.22 -8.23
N MET A 127 -13.29 15.73 -8.68
CA MET A 127 -13.19 17.05 -9.32
C MET A 127 -13.74 17.06 -10.75
N SER A 128 -13.63 15.95 -11.49
CA SER A 128 -14.30 15.79 -12.80
C SER A 128 -15.83 15.85 -12.72
N LEU A 129 -16.41 15.51 -11.57
CA LEU A 129 -17.87 15.54 -11.37
C LEU A 129 -18.40 16.93 -10.97
N THR A 130 -17.57 17.76 -10.32
CA THR A 130 -17.94 19.14 -9.95
C THR A 130 -17.79 20.10 -11.12
N LEU A 131 -16.73 19.98 -11.94
CA LEU A 131 -16.56 20.82 -13.13
C LEU A 131 -17.70 20.63 -14.14
N ASN A 132 -18.17 19.40 -14.34
CA ASN A 132 -19.32 19.09 -15.19
C ASN A 132 -20.66 19.63 -14.67
N LYS A 133 -20.76 20.00 -13.38
CA LYS A 133 -21.98 20.62 -12.81
C LYS A 133 -21.98 22.14 -12.93
N GLU A 134 -20.81 22.77 -12.85
CA GLU A 134 -20.67 24.23 -12.97
C GLU A 134 -20.69 24.69 -14.44
N GLU A 135 -20.15 23.90 -15.37
CA GLU A 135 -20.16 24.23 -16.82
C GLU A 135 -21.55 24.14 -17.49
N ILE A 136 -22.56 23.55 -16.83
CA ILE A 136 -23.93 23.49 -17.35
C ILE A 136 -24.75 24.74 -16.97
N SER A 137 -24.26 25.59 -16.06
CA SER A 137 -24.99 26.79 -15.61
C SER A 137 -24.56 28.11 -16.26
N SER A 138 -23.50 28.15 -17.08
CA SER A 138 -23.00 29.41 -17.65
C SER A 138 -22.36 29.22 -19.03
N LYS A 139 -23.18 28.98 -20.05
CA LYS A 139 -22.73 29.16 -21.44
C LYS A 139 -22.90 30.61 -21.89
N THR A 140 -21.79 31.35 -21.97
CA THR A 140 -21.51 32.23 -23.11
C THR A 140 -20.00 32.45 -23.29
N ASN A 141 -19.52 32.00 -24.46
CA ASN A 141 -18.46 32.51 -25.32
C ASN A 141 -16.96 32.40 -24.95
N GLU A 142 -16.31 31.64 -25.84
CA GLU A 142 -14.99 31.85 -26.47
C GLU A 142 -13.69 31.57 -25.69
N ASN A 143 -12.86 30.72 -26.32
CA ASN A 143 -11.42 30.51 -26.12
C ASN A 143 -10.95 30.31 -24.67
N ILE A 144 -11.21 29.13 -24.12
CA ILE A 144 -10.47 28.64 -22.95
C ILE A 144 -9.50 27.57 -23.45
N GLN A 145 -8.23 27.96 -23.66
CA GLN A 145 -7.15 27.01 -23.48
C GLN A 145 -7.34 26.44 -22.07
N LEU A 146 -7.58 25.12 -21.95
CA LEU A 146 -7.73 24.45 -20.66
C LEU A 146 -6.45 24.64 -19.84
N ILE A 147 -6.37 25.74 -19.10
CA ILE A 147 -5.43 25.89 -17.99
C ILE A 147 -5.96 24.92 -16.94
N LYS A 148 -5.50 23.67 -16.99
CA LYS A 148 -5.73 22.74 -15.87
C LYS A 148 -5.20 23.46 -14.62
N PRO A 149 -6.05 23.70 -13.60
CA PRO A 149 -5.58 24.38 -12.40
C PRO A 149 -4.39 23.59 -11.85
N ILE A 150 -3.29 24.29 -11.56
CA ILE A 150 -2.13 23.69 -10.89
C ILE A 150 -2.62 23.26 -9.52
N GLN A 151 -3.04 22.00 -9.41
CA GLN A 151 -3.63 21.50 -8.20
C GLN A 151 -2.51 21.32 -7.18
N LYS A 152 -2.58 22.11 -6.12
CA LYS A 152 -1.74 22.01 -4.95
C LYS A 152 -2.60 21.59 -3.77
N ARG A 153 -2.04 20.79 -2.86
CA ARG A 153 -2.70 20.37 -1.63
C ARG A 153 -1.80 20.64 -0.45
N ASN A 154 -2.41 20.91 0.71
CA ASN A 154 -1.68 21.13 1.94
C ASN A 154 -0.91 19.87 2.33
N PHE A 155 0.34 20.04 2.77
CA PHE A 155 1.20 18.94 3.20
C PHE A 155 0.56 18.06 4.29
N GLU A 156 0.01 18.66 5.34
CA GLU A 156 -0.60 17.92 6.46
C GLU A 156 -1.79 17.09 5.99
N GLU A 157 -2.58 17.62 5.04
CA GLU A 157 -3.69 16.87 4.44
C GLU A 157 -3.21 15.68 3.61
N ILE A 158 -2.07 15.81 2.92
CA ILE A 158 -1.47 14.71 2.17
C ILE A 158 -1.05 13.60 3.14
N ILE A 159 -0.31 13.94 4.19
CA ILE A 159 0.18 12.96 5.18
C ILE A 159 -1.01 12.27 5.87
N LEU A 160 -1.97 13.04 6.37
CA LEU A 160 -3.17 12.51 7.02
C LEU A 160 -3.98 11.58 6.11
N ARG A 161 -4.00 11.86 4.80
CA ARG A 161 -4.60 10.93 3.83
C ARG A 161 -3.80 9.65 3.78
N LEU A 162 -2.49 9.73 3.50
CA LEU A 162 -1.57 8.57 3.38
C LEU A 162 -1.72 7.63 4.59
N GLU A 163 -1.75 8.19 5.80
CA GLU A 163 -1.93 7.44 7.04
C GLU A 163 -3.29 6.72 7.11
N ARG A 164 -4.37 7.33 6.61
CA ARG A 164 -5.74 6.81 6.70
C ARG A 164 -6.14 5.83 5.58
N CYS A 165 -5.40 5.69 4.48
CA CYS A 165 -5.75 4.70 3.44
C CYS A 165 -5.30 3.30 3.85
N SER A 166 -6.27 2.40 3.98
CA SER A 166 -6.06 0.97 4.12
C SER A 166 -5.43 0.34 2.87
N CYS A 167 -5.60 1.00 1.73
CA CYS A 167 -5.13 0.63 0.41
C CYS A 167 -3.68 1.03 0.09
N PHE A 168 -3.02 1.78 0.96
CA PHE A 168 -1.71 2.36 0.68
C PHE A 168 -0.66 1.29 0.96
N MET A 169 0.22 1.01 -0.02
CA MET A 169 1.17 -0.10 -0.04
C MET A 169 0.55 -1.50 -0.17
N HIS A 170 -0.51 -1.67 -0.97
CA HIS A 170 -1.01 -2.98 -1.48
C HIS A 170 -1.29 -2.92 -2.98
#